data_AF-Q8SAI1-F1
#
_entry.id   AF-Q8SAI1-F1
#
_cell.length_a   1.000
_cell.length_b   1.000
_cell.length_c   1.000
_cell.angle_alpha   90.00
_cell.angle_beta   90.00
_cell.angle_gamma   90.00
#
_symmetry.space_group_name_H-M   'P 1'
#
loop_
_entity.id
_entity.type
_entity.pdbx_description
1 polymer ?
#
loop_
_entity_poly.entity_id
_entity_poly.type
_entity_poly.pdbx_seq_one_letter_code
_entity_poly.pdbx_strand_id
1 'polypeptide(L)'
;GGAKKVVISAPSKDAPMFVMGVNEDKYTNEDVVSNASCTTNCLAPLAKVINDKFGILEGLMTTVHATTATQKTVDGPSNKDWRGGRSASTNIIPSATGAAKAVGKVLPELNGKLTGMAFRVPTTDVSVVDLTVRLEKPASYDAIKAALKEASQGKMKGILGYTEDEVVSSDFITDSRSSIFDAKAGIALSDTFVKL
;
A
#
# COMPACT_ATOMS: atom_id res chain seq x y z
N GLY A 1 27.10 17.17 -13.40
CA GLY A 1 26.40 16.06 -12.73
C GLY A 1 26.77 14.72 -13.32
N GLY A 2 26.51 14.47 -14.62
CA GLY A 2 26.93 13.23 -15.29
C GLY A 2 26.13 11.97 -14.90
N ALA A 3 25.02 12.12 -14.16
CA ALA A 3 24.17 11.01 -13.78
C ALA A 3 23.48 10.41 -15.02
N LYS A 4 23.50 9.08 -15.14
CA LYS A 4 22.87 8.35 -16.25
C LYS A 4 21.38 8.09 -16.03
N LYS A 5 20.98 7.84 -14.78
CA LYS A 5 19.62 7.50 -14.37
C LYS A 5 19.28 8.20 -13.06
N VAL A 6 18.00 8.48 -12.85
CA VAL A 6 17.45 9.06 -11.61
C VAL A 6 16.26 8.23 -11.17
N VAL A 7 16.29 7.77 -9.91
CA VAL A 7 15.17 7.08 -9.27
C VAL A 7 14.60 7.99 -8.19
N ILE A 8 13.37 8.45 -8.39
CA ILE A 8 12.64 9.30 -7.45
C ILE A 8 12.05 8.41 -6.36
N SER A 9 12.40 8.66 -5.10
CA SER A 9 11.92 7.93 -3.92
C SER A 9 10.55 8.38 -3.42
N ALA A 10 9.70 8.86 -4.32
CA ALA A 10 8.37 9.39 -4.06
C ALA A 10 7.53 9.32 -5.35
N PRO A 11 6.19 9.38 -5.27
CA PRO A 11 5.34 9.46 -6.45
C PRO A 11 5.71 10.67 -7.32
N SER A 12 5.74 10.46 -8.63
CA SER A 12 5.92 11.53 -9.61
C SER A 12 4.62 11.79 -10.37
N LYS A 13 4.42 13.05 -10.78
CA LYS A 13 3.30 13.39 -11.67
C LYS A 13 3.53 12.85 -13.08
N ASP A 14 4.78 12.95 -13.55
CA ASP A 14 5.13 12.82 -14.96
C ASP A 14 6.13 11.68 -15.23
N ALA A 15 6.94 11.30 -14.24
CA ALA A 15 7.86 10.17 -14.40
C ALA A 15 7.10 8.83 -14.23
N PRO A 16 7.39 7.81 -15.03
CA PRO A 16 6.77 6.49 -14.92
C PRO A 16 7.06 5.88 -13.54
N MET A 17 6.02 5.26 -12.97
CA MET A 17 6.10 4.61 -11.68
C MET A 17 6.22 3.10 -11.84
N PHE A 18 7.13 2.52 -11.07
CA PHE A 18 7.35 1.08 -11.02
C PHE A 18 7.24 0.60 -9.57
N VAL A 19 6.64 -0.57 -9.39
CA VAL A 19 6.56 -1.31 -8.15
C VAL A 19 7.08 -2.71 -8.44
N MET A 20 8.09 -3.14 -7.68
CA MET A 20 8.70 -4.46 -7.83
C MET A 20 7.70 -5.58 -7.50
N GLY A 21 7.71 -6.66 -8.28
CA GLY A 21 6.73 -7.74 -8.24
C GLY A 21 5.39 -7.41 -8.91
N VAL A 22 5.25 -6.25 -9.56
CA VAL A 22 3.98 -5.77 -10.12
C VAL A 22 4.11 -5.36 -11.58
N ASN A 23 5.00 -4.43 -11.91
CA ASN A 23 5.13 -3.88 -13.26
C ASN A 23 6.56 -3.50 -13.66
N GLU A 24 7.58 -3.96 -12.92
CA GLU A 24 8.99 -3.71 -13.22
C GLU A 24 9.44 -4.25 -14.59
N ASP A 25 8.74 -5.26 -15.11
CA ASP A 25 8.95 -5.83 -16.44
C ASP A 25 8.64 -4.83 -17.57
N LYS A 26 7.88 -3.76 -17.26
CA LYS A 26 7.56 -2.68 -18.20
C LYS A 26 8.65 -1.61 -18.28
N TYR A 27 9.68 -1.65 -17.44
CA TYR A 27 10.81 -0.73 -17.55
C TYR A 27 11.59 -1.04 -18.84
N THR A 28 11.80 -0.03 -19.68
CA THR A 28 12.43 -0.23 -21.00
C THR A 28 13.82 0.38 -21.05
N ASN A 29 13.96 1.66 -20.70
CA ASN A 29 15.24 2.37 -20.55
C ASN A 29 14.99 3.83 -20.12
N GLU A 30 13.97 4.11 -19.32
CA GLU A 30 13.61 5.47 -18.94
C GLU A 30 14.71 6.10 -18.08
N ASP A 31 15.05 7.36 -18.33
CA ASP A 31 16.16 8.02 -17.61
C ASP A 31 15.77 8.47 -16.21
N VAL A 32 14.50 8.81 -16.02
CA VAL A 32 13.93 9.25 -14.75
C VAL A 32 12.71 8.40 -14.45
N VAL A 33 12.76 7.68 -13.35
CA VAL A 33 11.68 6.79 -12.90
C VAL A 33 11.30 7.09 -11.46
N SER A 34 10.13 6.64 -11.02
CA SER A 34 9.66 6.78 -9.64
C SER A 34 9.39 5.41 -9.04
N ASN A 35 9.84 5.19 -7.79
CA ASN A 35 9.53 3.97 -7.04
C ASN A 35 8.19 4.08 -6.28
N ALA A 36 7.28 4.93 -6.77
CA ALA A 36 6.00 5.25 -6.14
C ALA A 36 6.14 5.67 -4.66
N SER A 37 5.23 5.20 -3.80
CA SER A 37 5.25 5.46 -2.35
C SER A 37 5.29 4.16 -1.55
N CYS A 38 5.62 4.24 -0.26
CA CYS A 38 5.52 3.11 0.67
C CYS A 38 4.12 2.46 0.63
N THR A 39 3.04 3.25 0.74
CA THR A 39 1.67 2.73 0.71
C THR A 39 1.31 2.09 -0.64
N THR A 40 1.77 2.64 -1.77
CA THR A 40 1.54 2.01 -3.08
C THR A 40 2.29 0.69 -3.21
N ASN A 41 3.53 0.60 -2.71
CA ASN A 41 4.31 -0.64 -2.69
C ASN A 41 3.69 -1.69 -1.76
N CYS A 42 3.01 -1.29 -0.68
CA CYS A 42 2.26 -2.21 0.17
C CYS A 42 0.98 -2.72 -0.52
N LEU A 43 0.20 -1.82 -1.12
CA LEU A 43 -1.12 -2.14 -1.67
C LEU A 43 -1.07 -2.85 -3.03
N ALA A 44 -0.15 -2.47 -3.92
CA ALA A 44 -0.17 -2.96 -5.30
C ALA A 44 0.10 -4.48 -5.45
N PRO A 45 1.08 -5.09 -4.73
CA PRO A 45 1.27 -6.54 -4.77
C PRO A 45 0.04 -7.31 -4.26
N LEU A 46 -0.55 -6.85 -3.14
CA LEU A 46 -1.79 -7.42 -2.58
C LEU A 46 -2.93 -7.33 -3.61
N ALA A 47 -3.19 -6.13 -4.13
CA ALA A 47 -4.24 -5.88 -5.10
C ALA A 47 -4.05 -6.69 -6.39
N LYS A 48 -2.81 -6.88 -6.84
CA LYS A 48 -2.49 -7.71 -8.00
C LYS A 48 -2.92 -9.16 -7.79
N VAL A 49 -2.56 -9.77 -6.66
CA VAL A 49 -2.94 -11.17 -6.37
C VAL A 49 -4.45 -11.33 -6.30
N ILE A 50 -5.13 -10.42 -5.61
CA ILE A 50 -6.59 -10.45 -5.46
C ILE A 50 -7.29 -10.25 -6.81
N ASN A 51 -6.82 -9.29 -7.61
CA ASN A 51 -7.39 -9.03 -8.93
C ASN A 51 -7.16 -10.20 -9.90
N ASP A 52 -5.95 -10.76 -9.95
CA ASP A 52 -5.61 -11.87 -10.84
C ASP A 52 -6.46 -13.13 -10.54
N LYS A 53 -6.75 -13.41 -9.27
CA LYS A 53 -7.48 -14.61 -8.85
C LYS A 53 -9.01 -14.41 -8.81
N PHE A 54 -9.46 -13.28 -8.26
CA PHE A 54 -10.87 -13.06 -7.92
C PHE A 54 -11.51 -11.88 -8.65
N GLY A 55 -10.70 -11.00 -9.25
CA GLY A 55 -11.15 -9.75 -9.85
C GLY A 55 -11.55 -8.72 -8.78
N ILE A 56 -11.12 -7.46 -8.95
CA ILE A 56 -11.58 -6.34 -8.12
C ILE A 56 -12.57 -5.53 -8.94
N LEU A 57 -13.80 -5.38 -8.41
CA LEU A 57 -14.81 -4.46 -8.96
C LEU A 57 -14.50 -3.03 -8.53
N GLU A 58 -14.34 -2.82 -7.23
CA GLU A 58 -13.99 -1.55 -6.61
C GLU A 58 -13.40 -1.78 -5.22
N GLY A 59 -12.68 -0.79 -4.70
CA GLY A 59 -12.11 -0.86 -3.37
C GLY A 59 -11.76 0.51 -2.78
N LEU A 60 -11.86 0.57 -1.46
CA LEU A 60 -11.45 1.71 -0.66
C LEU A 60 -10.34 1.28 0.30
N MET A 61 -9.26 2.04 0.31
CA MET A 61 -8.12 1.81 1.17
C MET A 61 -8.04 2.88 2.27
N THR A 62 -7.77 2.44 3.49
CA THR A 62 -7.27 3.30 4.56
C THR A 62 -5.86 2.84 4.90
N THR A 63 -4.91 3.76 5.02
CA THR A 63 -3.62 3.43 5.63
C THR A 63 -3.53 4.06 7.00
N VAL A 64 -3.32 3.24 8.02
CA VAL A 64 -2.95 3.70 9.37
C VAL A 64 -1.43 3.77 9.37
N HIS A 65 -0.92 4.99 9.29
CA HIS A 65 0.45 5.24 8.90
C HIS A 65 1.23 5.91 10.03
N ALA A 66 2.46 5.44 10.25
CA ALA A 66 3.38 6.09 11.16
C ALA A 66 3.60 7.57 10.81
N THR A 67 4.00 8.31 11.83
CA THR A 67 4.42 9.70 11.71
C THR A 67 5.69 9.81 10.85
N THR A 68 5.80 10.87 10.04
CA THR A 68 6.97 11.15 9.21
C THR A 68 7.55 12.53 9.50
N ALA A 69 8.72 12.81 8.90
CA ALA A 69 9.43 14.08 9.05
C ALA A 69 8.63 15.33 8.59
N THR A 70 7.53 15.17 7.86
CA THR A 70 6.70 16.32 7.43
C THR A 70 5.78 16.84 8.54
N GLN A 71 5.49 16.03 9.56
CA GLN A 71 4.61 16.40 10.67
C GLN A 71 5.36 17.27 11.71
N LYS A 72 4.67 17.70 12.76
CA LYS A 72 5.20 18.65 13.78
C LYS A 72 5.17 18.02 15.17
N THR A 73 6.18 18.34 15.99
CA THR A 73 6.26 17.88 17.39
C THR A 73 5.13 18.47 18.23
N VAL A 74 4.86 19.77 18.05
CA VAL A 74 3.74 20.51 18.64
C VAL A 74 2.94 21.19 17.55
N ASP A 75 1.76 21.73 17.87
CA ASP A 75 0.93 22.46 16.92
C ASP A 75 1.71 23.61 16.26
N GLY A 76 1.71 23.64 14.93
CA GLY A 76 2.43 24.65 14.15
C GLY A 76 1.96 24.77 12.70
N PRO A 77 2.52 25.73 11.94
CA PRO A 77 2.07 26.01 10.58
C PRO A 77 2.32 24.85 9.61
N SER A 78 1.31 24.55 8.79
CA SER A 78 1.41 23.62 7.66
C SER A 78 0.54 24.11 6.50
N ASN A 79 1.15 24.88 5.59
CA ASN A 79 0.44 25.69 4.59
C ASN A 79 -0.39 24.89 3.56
N LYS A 80 -0.05 23.60 3.36
CA LYS A 80 -0.71 22.74 2.37
C LYS A 80 -1.57 21.63 3.00
N ASP A 81 -1.42 21.41 4.31
CA ASP A 81 -2.15 20.39 5.06
C ASP A 81 -2.30 20.86 6.51
N TRP A 82 -3.40 21.56 6.81
CA TRP A 82 -3.64 22.13 8.14
C TRP A 82 -3.67 21.05 9.23
N ARG A 83 -4.17 19.85 8.92
CA ARG A 83 -4.23 18.73 9.88
C ARG A 83 -2.82 18.22 10.19
N GLY A 84 -1.96 18.13 9.18
CA GLY A 84 -0.54 17.76 9.34
C GLY A 84 0.31 18.74 10.17
N GLY A 85 -0.21 19.93 10.48
CA GLY A 85 0.42 20.89 11.39
C GLY A 85 0.18 20.61 12.87
N ARG A 86 -0.75 19.71 13.22
CA ARG A 86 -1.05 19.35 14.62
C ARG A 86 0.02 18.41 15.19
N SER A 87 0.18 18.42 16.52
CA SER A 87 1.17 17.58 17.23
C SER A 87 1.03 16.10 16.85
N ALA A 88 2.09 15.53 16.28
CA ALA A 88 2.09 14.19 15.71
C ALA A 88 1.97 13.08 16.76
N SER A 89 2.52 13.28 17.96
CA SER A 89 2.56 12.27 19.02
C SER A 89 1.28 12.19 19.84
N THR A 90 0.34 13.13 19.67
CA THR A 90 -0.87 13.22 20.51
C THR A 90 -2.17 13.20 19.70
N ASN A 91 -2.11 12.96 18.39
CA ASN A 91 -3.28 13.01 17.52
C ASN A 91 -3.34 11.82 16.57
N ILE A 92 -4.56 11.40 16.26
CA ILE A 92 -4.87 10.66 15.03
C ILE A 92 -5.20 11.71 13.97
N ILE A 93 -4.39 11.81 12.92
CA ILE A 93 -4.46 12.90 11.95
C ILE A 93 -4.93 12.35 10.59
N PRO A 94 -6.19 12.58 10.19
CA PRO A 94 -6.65 12.17 8.88
C PRO A 94 -5.97 13.01 7.78
N SER A 95 -5.53 12.35 6.71
CA SER A 95 -4.79 12.94 5.59
C SER A 95 -5.26 12.34 4.25
N ALA A 96 -5.23 13.14 3.19
CA ALA A 96 -5.49 12.66 1.84
C ALA A 96 -4.23 11.98 1.28
N THR A 97 -4.41 10.92 0.47
CA THR A 97 -3.30 10.25 -0.22
C THR A 97 -3.69 9.84 -1.63
N GLY A 98 -2.75 9.97 -2.55
CA GLY A 98 -2.89 9.47 -3.92
C GLY A 98 -2.48 8.01 -4.08
N ALA A 99 -2.02 7.34 -3.01
CA ALA A 99 -1.35 6.04 -3.11
C ALA A 99 -2.24 4.93 -3.69
N ALA A 100 -3.51 4.86 -3.28
CA ALA A 100 -4.47 3.89 -3.84
C ALA A 100 -4.80 4.19 -5.31
N LYS A 101 -4.98 5.48 -5.66
CA LYS A 101 -5.17 5.87 -7.07
C LYS A 101 -3.95 5.54 -7.93
N ALA A 102 -2.73 5.62 -7.35
CA ALA A 102 -1.50 5.27 -8.03
C ALA A 102 -1.37 3.76 -8.33
N VAL A 103 -2.12 2.89 -7.63
CA VAL A 103 -2.20 1.46 -7.99
C VAL A 103 -2.74 1.31 -9.42
N GLY A 104 -3.72 2.12 -9.81
CA GLY A 104 -4.26 2.16 -11.18
C GLY A 104 -3.25 2.59 -12.25
N LYS A 105 -2.12 3.22 -11.87
CA LYS A 105 -1.04 3.55 -12.80
C LYS A 105 -0.08 2.38 -13.04
N VAL A 106 0.15 1.55 -12.01
CA VAL A 106 1.04 0.37 -12.11
C VAL A 106 0.28 -0.90 -12.54
N LEU A 107 -1.01 -0.96 -12.23
CA LEU A 107 -1.99 -1.97 -12.66
C LEU A 107 -3.13 -1.26 -13.43
N PRO A 108 -2.96 -1.00 -14.74
CA PRO A 108 -3.94 -0.24 -15.54
C PRO A 108 -5.37 -0.79 -15.49
N GLU A 109 -5.55 -2.09 -15.33
CA GLU A 109 -6.84 -2.77 -15.17
C GLU A 109 -7.60 -2.41 -13.88
N LEU A 110 -6.91 -1.79 -12.91
CA LEU A 110 -7.48 -1.25 -11.66
C LEU A 110 -7.65 0.27 -11.69
N ASN A 111 -7.37 0.92 -12.83
CA ASN A 111 -7.53 2.36 -12.94
C ASN A 111 -8.98 2.80 -12.72
N GLY A 112 -9.19 3.76 -11.82
CA GLY A 112 -10.52 4.22 -11.40
C GLY A 112 -11.26 3.32 -10.41
N LYS A 113 -10.75 2.11 -10.12
CA LYS A 113 -11.40 1.15 -9.20
C LYS A 113 -10.97 1.31 -7.74
N LEU A 114 -9.79 1.90 -7.51
CA LEU A 114 -9.20 2.06 -6.18
C LEU A 114 -8.94 3.53 -5.83
N THR A 115 -9.37 3.92 -4.64
CA THR A 115 -8.99 5.18 -4.00
C THR A 115 -8.92 4.98 -2.49
N GLY A 116 -8.46 5.98 -1.74
CA GLY A 116 -8.31 5.83 -0.31
C GLY A 116 -7.89 7.09 0.41
N MET A 117 -7.67 6.94 1.70
CA MET A 117 -7.23 7.99 2.61
C MET A 117 -6.25 7.43 3.65
N ALA A 118 -5.72 8.29 4.52
CA ALA A 118 -4.78 7.90 5.56
C ALA A 118 -5.17 8.47 6.91
N PHE A 119 -4.77 7.79 7.97
CA PHE A 119 -4.64 8.34 9.32
C PHE A 119 -3.18 8.26 9.73
N ARG A 120 -2.57 9.40 10.08
CA ARG A 120 -1.27 9.41 10.74
C ARG A 120 -1.48 9.17 12.23
N VAL A 121 -0.73 8.24 12.80
CA VAL A 121 -0.85 7.85 14.21
C VAL A 121 0.48 8.03 14.96
N PRO A 122 0.45 8.09 16.31
CA PRO A 122 1.63 8.24 17.16
C PRO A 122 2.58 7.02 17.22
N THR A 123 2.95 6.45 16.08
CA THR A 123 4.05 5.49 15.94
C THR A 123 5.19 6.11 15.13
N THR A 124 6.43 5.76 15.45
CA THR A 124 7.63 6.34 14.81
C THR A 124 8.01 5.66 13.51
N ASP A 125 7.57 4.42 13.31
CA ASP A 125 7.75 3.64 12.09
C ASP A 125 6.68 2.55 12.01
N VAL A 126 6.63 1.85 10.87
CA VAL A 126 5.67 0.82 10.48
C VAL A 126 4.26 1.35 10.29
N SER A 127 3.62 0.89 9.22
CA SER A 127 2.28 1.30 8.80
C SER A 127 1.50 0.09 8.34
N VAL A 128 0.18 0.19 8.33
CA VAL A 128 -0.70 -0.86 7.86
C VAL A 128 -1.66 -0.32 6.81
N VAL A 129 -1.99 -1.16 5.85
CA VAL A 129 -3.03 -0.94 4.86
C VAL A 129 -4.24 -1.76 5.27
N ASP A 130 -5.40 -1.11 5.29
CA ASP A 130 -6.72 -1.73 5.38
C ASP A 130 -7.37 -1.55 4.00
N LEU A 131 -7.54 -2.64 3.27
CA LEU A 131 -8.18 -2.66 1.96
C LEU A 131 -9.56 -3.30 2.07
N THR A 132 -10.61 -2.50 1.91
CA THR A 132 -11.98 -3.00 1.77
C THR A 132 -12.33 -3.08 0.29
N VAL A 133 -12.62 -4.29 -0.21
CA VAL A 133 -12.82 -4.54 -1.65
C VAL A 133 -14.06 -5.38 -1.92
N ARG A 134 -14.69 -5.07 -3.05
CA ARG A 134 -15.73 -5.89 -3.65
C ARG A 134 -15.12 -6.74 -4.78
N LEU A 135 -15.25 -8.05 -4.66
CA LEU A 135 -14.71 -9.03 -5.61
C LEU A 135 -15.69 -9.27 -6.75
N GLU A 136 -15.17 -9.57 -7.94
CA GLU A 136 -15.98 -9.97 -9.10
C GLU A 136 -16.43 -11.43 -8.98
N LYS A 137 -15.51 -12.31 -8.57
CA LYS A 137 -15.78 -13.72 -8.29
C LYS A 137 -15.89 -13.95 -6.78
N PRO A 138 -16.93 -14.65 -6.30
CA PRO A 138 -17.03 -15.01 -4.89
C PRO A 138 -15.86 -15.89 -4.45
N ALA A 139 -15.33 -15.61 -3.27
CA ALA A 139 -14.22 -16.33 -2.66
C ALA A 139 -14.40 -16.41 -1.14
N SER A 140 -14.22 -17.60 -0.57
CA SER A 140 -14.12 -17.74 0.88
C SER A 140 -12.84 -17.07 1.38
N TYR A 141 -12.83 -16.63 2.64
CA TYR A 141 -11.64 -16.01 3.22
C TYR A 141 -10.43 -16.98 3.25
N ASP A 142 -10.67 -18.29 3.39
CA ASP A 142 -9.63 -19.31 3.27
C ASP A 142 -9.04 -19.40 1.85
N ALA A 143 -9.86 -19.24 0.80
CA ALA A 143 -9.37 -19.19 -0.57
C ALA A 143 -8.50 -17.94 -0.82
N ILE A 144 -8.88 -16.80 -0.22
CA ILE A 144 -8.08 -15.57 -0.27
C ILE A 144 -6.73 -15.76 0.43
N LYS A 145 -6.74 -16.29 1.66
CA LYS A 145 -5.53 -16.64 2.40
C LYS A 145 -4.60 -17.56 1.59
N ALA A 146 -5.16 -18.60 0.98
CA ALA A 146 -4.40 -19.55 0.16
C ALA A 146 -3.74 -18.87 -1.05
N ALA A 147 -4.47 -18.00 -1.76
CA ALA A 147 -3.93 -17.26 -2.91
C ALA A 147 -2.77 -16.32 -2.51
N LEU A 148 -2.90 -15.62 -1.38
CA LEU A 148 -1.86 -14.73 -0.87
C LEU A 148 -0.64 -15.50 -0.35
N LYS A 149 -0.86 -16.63 0.33
CA LYS A 149 0.21 -17.54 0.78
C LYS A 149 0.98 -18.11 -0.41
N GLU A 150 0.28 -18.59 -1.44
CA GLU A 150 0.87 -19.07 -2.70
C GLU A 150 1.74 -17.99 -3.36
N ALA A 151 1.22 -16.77 -3.50
CA ALA A 151 1.96 -15.66 -4.10
C ALA A 151 3.21 -15.28 -3.30
N SER A 152 3.11 -15.26 -1.97
CA SER A 152 4.22 -14.95 -1.05
C SER A 152 5.36 -15.97 -1.09
N GLN A 153 5.05 -17.22 -1.42
CA GLN A 153 6.03 -18.32 -1.50
C GLN A 153 6.56 -18.52 -2.93
N GLY A 154 5.83 -18.02 -3.93
CA GLY A 154 6.16 -18.11 -5.34
C GLY A 154 6.70 -16.81 -5.93
N LYS A 155 5.96 -16.25 -6.91
CA LYS A 155 6.42 -15.13 -7.75
C LYS A 155 6.70 -13.83 -7.01
N MET A 156 6.11 -13.62 -5.83
CA MET A 156 6.28 -12.40 -5.03
C MET A 156 7.13 -12.63 -3.78
N LYS A 157 7.89 -13.73 -3.71
CA LYS A 157 8.76 -14.02 -2.57
C LYS A 157 9.76 -12.89 -2.33
N GLY A 158 9.80 -12.40 -1.09
CA GLY A 158 10.63 -11.26 -0.69
C GLY A 158 9.99 -9.88 -0.94
N ILE A 159 8.86 -9.83 -1.64
CA ILE A 159 8.06 -8.60 -1.83
C ILE A 159 6.76 -8.67 -1.01
N LEU A 160 5.99 -9.74 -1.19
CA LEU A 160 4.78 -10.04 -0.43
C LEU A 160 5.08 -11.13 0.60
N GLY A 161 4.86 -10.82 1.87
CA GLY A 161 4.85 -11.76 2.99
C GLY A 161 3.44 -12.23 3.33
N TYR A 162 3.36 -13.29 4.12
CA TYR A 162 2.13 -13.86 4.65
C TYR A 162 2.40 -14.31 6.09
N THR A 163 1.49 -13.99 7.01
CA THR A 163 1.57 -14.46 8.41
C THR A 163 0.19 -14.84 8.96
N GLU A 164 0.18 -15.81 9.87
CA GLU A 164 -0.96 -16.19 10.72
C GLU A 164 -0.62 -16.00 12.21
N ASP A 165 0.54 -15.39 12.51
CA ASP A 165 0.95 -15.07 13.88
C ASP A 165 0.18 -13.86 14.43
N GLU A 166 0.08 -13.75 15.76
CA GLU A 166 -0.57 -12.61 16.44
C GLU A 166 0.40 -11.41 16.50
N VAL A 167 0.66 -10.81 15.35
CA VAL A 167 1.64 -9.72 15.17
C VAL A 167 1.10 -8.35 15.53
N VAL A 168 2.01 -7.44 15.87
CA VAL A 168 1.75 -6.00 16.00
C VAL A 168 2.79 -5.21 15.20
N SER A 169 2.63 -3.89 15.10
CA SER A 169 3.48 -3.05 14.24
C SER A 169 4.98 -3.17 14.54
N SER A 170 5.39 -3.32 15.79
CA SER A 170 6.81 -3.42 16.15
C SER A 170 7.50 -4.67 15.59
N ASP A 171 6.75 -5.73 15.28
CA ASP A 171 7.29 -6.98 14.74
C ASP A 171 7.79 -6.83 13.29
N PHE A 172 7.43 -5.72 12.63
CA PHE A 172 7.81 -5.40 11.26
C PHE A 172 8.88 -4.31 11.16
N ILE A 173 9.43 -3.85 12.29
CA ILE A 173 10.53 -2.88 12.28
C ILE A 173 11.72 -3.51 11.56
N THR A 174 12.25 -2.82 10.54
CA THR A 174 13.37 -3.30 9.71
C THR A 174 13.03 -4.51 8.83
N ASP A 175 11.76 -4.88 8.67
CA ASP A 175 11.37 -5.86 7.66
C ASP A 175 11.55 -5.27 6.25
N SER A 176 12.18 -6.02 5.36
CA SER A 176 12.52 -5.54 4.01
C SER A 176 11.41 -5.73 2.98
N ARG A 177 10.33 -6.44 3.32
CA ARG A 177 9.24 -6.75 2.40
C ARG A 177 8.38 -5.52 2.16
N SER A 178 7.84 -5.38 0.95
CA SER A 178 6.95 -4.27 0.59
C SER A 178 5.58 -4.38 1.26
N SER A 179 5.08 -5.61 1.41
CA SER A 179 3.75 -5.90 1.96
C SER A 179 3.78 -7.21 2.70
N ILE A 180 3.09 -7.31 3.83
CA ILE A 180 2.95 -8.55 4.60
C ILE A 180 1.48 -8.69 4.94
N PHE A 181 0.85 -9.73 4.43
CA PHE A 181 -0.55 -9.99 4.68
C PHE A 181 -0.74 -10.64 6.06
N ASP A 182 -1.55 -10.00 6.89
CA ASP A 182 -1.98 -10.51 8.19
C ASP A 182 -3.30 -11.26 8.02
N ALA A 183 -3.22 -12.59 8.08
CA ALA A 183 -4.35 -13.46 7.81
C ALA A 183 -5.39 -13.51 8.93
N LYS A 184 -5.11 -12.98 10.11
CA LYS A 184 -6.04 -12.99 11.24
C LYS A 184 -6.69 -11.63 11.49
N ALA A 185 -6.08 -10.55 11.01
CA ALA A 185 -6.64 -9.20 11.11
C ALA A 185 -7.74 -8.89 10.08
N GLY A 186 -7.74 -9.58 8.92
CA GLY A 186 -8.78 -9.39 7.90
C GLY A 186 -10.10 -10.07 8.25
N ILE A 187 -11.16 -9.66 7.57
CA ILE A 187 -12.52 -10.16 7.81
C ILE A 187 -13.37 -10.13 6.54
N ALA A 188 -14.15 -11.19 6.30
CA ALA A 188 -15.10 -11.27 5.20
C ALA A 188 -16.52 -11.01 5.71
N LEU A 189 -17.25 -10.10 5.05
CA LEU A 189 -18.69 -9.91 5.30
C LEU A 189 -19.52 -10.90 4.48
N SER A 190 -19.12 -11.09 3.23
CA SER A 190 -19.68 -12.08 2.30
C SER A 190 -18.56 -12.58 1.38
N ASP A 191 -18.84 -13.60 0.58
CA ASP A 191 -17.86 -14.14 -0.39
C ASP A 191 -17.43 -13.11 -1.44
N THR A 192 -18.14 -11.98 -1.59
CA THR A 192 -17.80 -10.92 -2.55
C THR A 192 -17.41 -9.59 -1.90
N PHE A 193 -17.43 -9.47 -0.58
CA PHE A 193 -17.09 -8.22 0.10
C PHE A 193 -16.25 -8.49 1.35
N VAL A 194 -14.99 -8.06 1.28
CA VAL A 194 -13.95 -8.43 2.25
C VAL A 194 -13.08 -7.24 2.63
N LYS A 195 -12.53 -7.31 3.83
CA LYS A 195 -11.48 -6.43 4.34
C LYS A 195 -10.19 -7.25 4.48
N LEU A 196 -9.13 -6.78 3.84
CA LEU A 196 -7.81 -7.41 3.75
C LEU A 196 -6.73 -6.49 4.34
#